data_AF-A0A519W1I8-F1
#
_entry.id   AF-A0A519W1I8-F1
#
_cell.length_a   1.000
_cell.length_b   1.000
_cell.length_c   1.000
_cell.angle_alpha   90.00
_cell.angle_beta   90.00
_cell.angle_gamma   90.00
#
_symmetry.space_group_name_H-M   'P 1'
#
loop_
_entity.id
_entity.type
_entity.pdbx_description
1 polymer ?
#
loop_
_entity_poly.entity_id
_entity_poly.type
_entity_poly.pdbx_seq_one_letter_code
_entity_poly.pdbx_strand_id
1 'polypeptide(L)'
;IVINKYRLAIFVDGDFWHGFDWENRKAVIKTNKGFWIPKIERNIQRDQEVNELLTAKGYTVMRFWEHEVKEKLSLCVNQIALFIEAAKMSIIPIISD
;
A
#
# COMPACT_ATOMS: atom_id res chain seq x y z
N ILE A 1 -4.98 6.64 -4.35
CA ILE A 1 -6.41 6.95 -4.60
C ILE A 1 -7.14 6.93 -3.25
N VAL A 2 -8.09 7.83 -3.02
CA VAL A 2 -8.89 7.84 -1.78
C VAL A 2 -10.38 7.83 -2.13
N ILE A 3 -11.12 6.94 -1.49
CA ILE A 3 -12.59 6.84 -1.59
C ILE A 3 -13.18 7.10 -0.20
N ASN A 4 -13.41 8.38 0.10
CA ASN A 4 -13.81 8.85 1.43
C ASN A 4 -15.13 8.22 1.92
N LYS A 5 -16.10 7.97 1.04
CA LYS A 5 -17.39 7.35 1.39
C LYS A 5 -17.22 6.02 2.15
N TYR A 6 -16.17 5.27 1.85
CA TYR A 6 -15.91 3.95 2.44
C TYR A 6 -14.65 3.94 3.29
N ARG A 7 -14.10 5.13 3.63
CA ARG A 7 -12.81 5.28 4.32
C ARG A 7 -11.73 4.37 3.71
N LEU A 8 -11.62 4.34 2.39
CA LEU A 8 -10.65 3.47 1.70
C LEU A 8 -9.50 4.30 1.10
N ALA A 9 -8.27 3.98 1.48
CA ALA A 9 -7.06 4.52 0.89
C ALA A 9 -6.34 3.42 0.11
N ILE A 10 -6.02 3.69 -1.16
CA ILE A 10 -5.38 2.73 -2.07
C ILE A 10 -4.06 3.30 -2.54
N PHE A 11 -3.00 2.52 -2.44
CA PHE A 11 -1.65 2.86 -2.87
C PHE A 11 -1.14 1.86 -3.91
N VAL A 12 -0.30 2.37 -4.82
CA VAL A 12 0.48 1.56 -5.76
C VAL A 12 1.95 1.83 -5.45
N ASP A 13 2.65 0.82 -4.99
CA ASP A 13 4.06 0.91 -4.58
C ASP A 13 4.98 0.49 -5.71
N GLY A 14 5.85 1.39 -6.13
CA GLY A 14 7.00 1.01 -6.96
C GLY A 14 7.88 -0.01 -6.24
N ASP A 15 8.12 -1.17 -6.86
CA ASP A 15 8.85 -2.29 -6.26
C ASP A 15 10.19 -1.87 -5.66
N PHE A 16 10.95 -1.03 -6.36
CA PHE A 16 12.24 -0.55 -5.91
C PHE A 16 12.11 0.49 -4.78
N TRP A 17 11.21 1.46 -4.94
CA TRP A 17 11.13 2.63 -4.07
C TRP A 17 10.59 2.32 -2.69
N HIS A 18 9.74 1.30 -2.60
CA HIS A 18 9.05 0.88 -1.37
C HIS A 18 9.56 -0.47 -0.85
N GLY A 19 10.62 -1.02 -1.44
CA GLY A 19 11.34 -2.16 -0.88
C GLY A 19 10.62 -3.51 -1.03
N PHE A 20 10.00 -3.77 -2.18
CA PHE A 20 9.52 -5.12 -2.48
C PHE A 20 10.66 -6.13 -2.36
N ASP A 21 10.47 -7.18 -1.56
CA ASP A 21 11.49 -8.22 -1.31
C ASP A 21 12.85 -7.61 -0.88
N TRP A 22 12.79 -6.65 0.05
CA TRP A 22 13.92 -5.78 0.37
C TRP A 22 15.20 -6.51 0.77
N GLU A 23 15.09 -7.58 1.57
CA GLU A 23 16.28 -8.33 2.04
C GLU A 23 17.10 -8.90 0.88
N ASN A 24 16.44 -9.43 -0.16
CA ASN A 24 17.11 -9.93 -1.35
C ASN A 24 17.57 -8.78 -2.27
N ARG A 25 16.73 -7.77 -2.46
CA ARG A 25 17.04 -6.65 -3.37
C ARG A 25 18.17 -5.76 -2.87
N LYS A 26 18.25 -5.52 -1.55
CA LYS A 26 19.31 -4.75 -0.91
C LYS A 26 20.69 -5.35 -1.19
N ALA A 27 20.80 -6.68 -1.19
CA ALA A 27 22.06 -7.39 -1.42
C ALA A 27 22.61 -7.18 -2.84
N VAL A 28 21.74 -7.00 -3.84
CA VAL A 28 22.13 -6.91 -5.26
C VAL A 28 22.34 -5.48 -5.77
N ILE A 29 22.05 -4.44 -4.98
CA ILE A 29 22.39 -3.05 -5.32
C ILE A 29 23.91 -2.94 -5.46
N LYS A 30 24.44 -2.49 -6.60
CA LYS A 30 25.90 -2.43 -6.84
C LYS A 30 26.50 -1.04 -6.65
N THR A 31 25.73 0.01 -6.92
CA THR A 31 26.21 1.39 -6.97
C THR A 31 25.51 2.26 -5.92
N ASN A 32 26.23 3.25 -5.39
CA ASN A 32 25.71 4.24 -4.43
C ASN A 32 24.92 3.65 -3.23
N LYS A 33 25.37 2.50 -2.70
CA LYS A 33 24.71 1.76 -1.60
C LYS A 33 24.44 2.64 -0.39
N GLY A 34 25.42 3.47 0.01
CA GLY A 34 25.32 4.35 1.17
C GLY A 34 24.22 5.41 1.04
N PHE A 35 23.75 5.70 -0.18
CA PHE A 35 22.59 6.54 -0.41
C PHE A 35 21.31 5.71 -0.53
N TRP A 36 21.31 4.67 -1.39
CA TRP A 36 20.08 3.96 -1.73
C TRP A 36 19.49 3.15 -0.59
N ILE A 37 20.33 2.46 0.18
CA ILE A 37 19.88 1.61 1.28
C ILE A 37 19.12 2.43 2.34
N PRO A 38 19.70 3.48 2.95
CA PRO A 38 18.97 4.25 3.96
C PRO A 38 17.78 5.02 3.37
N LYS A 39 17.83 5.39 2.08
CA LYS A 39 16.71 6.03 1.38
C LYS A 39 15.50 5.10 1.29
N ILE A 40 15.71 3.85 0.88
CA ILE A 40 14.63 2.86 0.75
C ILE A 40 14.14 2.42 2.14
N GLU A 41 15.03 2.20 3.11
CA GLU A 41 14.65 1.86 4.48
C GLU A 41 13.79 2.96 5.12
N ARG A 42 14.12 4.23 4.90
CA ARG A 42 13.27 5.35 5.32
C ARG A 42 11.90 5.31 4.63
N ASN A 43 11.83 4.98 3.34
CA ASN A 43 10.55 4.90 2.63
C ASN A 43 9.68 3.78 3.24
N ILE A 44 10.25 2.60 3.50
CA ILE A 44 9.56 1.48 4.17
C ILE A 44 9.04 1.92 5.54
N GLN A 45 9.87 2.59 6.35
CA GLN A 45 9.46 3.12 7.65
C GLN A 45 8.28 4.11 7.50
N ARG A 46 8.37 5.02 6.53
CA ARG A 46 7.32 6.00 6.27
C ARG A 46 6.01 5.34 5.81
N ASP A 47 6.10 4.25 5.05
CA ASP A 47 4.92 3.47 4.64
C ASP A 47 4.21 2.85 5.86
N GLN A 48 4.97 2.36 6.85
CA GLN A 48 4.43 1.87 8.11
C GLN A 48 3.73 2.98 8.90
N GLU A 49 4.41 4.13 9.08
CA GLU A 49 3.84 5.30 9.76
C GLU A 49 2.54 5.79 9.12
N VAL A 50 2.50 5.82 7.78
CA VAL A 50 1.30 6.24 7.03
C VAL A 50 0.17 5.22 7.18
N ASN A 51 0.48 3.92 7.15
CA ASN A 51 -0.53 2.87 7.37
C ASN A 51 -1.14 3.02 8.77
N GLU A 52 -0.32 3.13 9.81
CA GLU A 52 -0.77 3.30 11.19
C GLU A 52 -1.63 4.55 11.35
N LEU A 53 -1.20 5.69 10.80
CA LEU A 53 -1.95 6.94 10.86
C LEU A 53 -3.31 6.85 10.17
N LEU A 54 -3.37 6.22 9.00
CA LEU A 54 -4.62 6.07 8.24
C LEU A 54 -5.57 5.10 8.94
N THR A 55 -5.06 3.96 9.41
CA THR A 55 -5.86 3.00 10.18
C THR A 55 -6.39 3.61 11.48
N ALA A 56 -5.59 4.40 12.20
CA ALA A 56 -6.04 5.12 13.38
C ALA A 56 -7.15 6.15 13.07
N LYS A 57 -7.20 6.66 11.84
CA LYS A 57 -8.27 7.55 11.32
C LYS A 57 -9.46 6.79 10.72
N GLY A 58 -9.54 5.48 10.96
CA GLY A 58 -10.63 4.63 10.47
C GLY A 58 -10.55 4.29 8.99
N TYR A 59 -9.40 4.51 8.34
CA TYR A 59 -9.23 4.09 6.94
C TYR A 59 -8.79 2.64 6.84
N THR A 60 -9.44 1.90 5.95
CA THR A 60 -8.87 0.68 5.37
C THR A 60 -7.79 1.09 4.37
N VAL A 61 -6.60 0.52 4.51
CA VAL A 61 -5.47 0.77 3.60
C VAL A 61 -5.25 -0.46 2.74
N MET A 62 -5.31 -0.30 1.42
CA MET A 62 -4.92 -1.32 0.45
C MET A 62 -3.68 -0.86 -0.30
N ARG A 63 -2.64 -1.70 -0.31
CA ARG A 63 -1.38 -1.43 -1.01
C ARG A 63 -1.16 -2.55 -2.03
N PHE A 64 -0.83 -2.18 -3.26
CA PHE A 64 -0.51 -3.10 -4.35
C PHE A 64 0.88 -2.77 -4.88
N TRP A 65 1.68 -3.78 -5.14
CA TRP A 65 2.97 -3.58 -5.78
C TRP A 65 2.81 -3.26 -7.26
N GLU A 66 3.75 -2.51 -7.81
CA GLU A 66 3.76 -2.08 -9.21
C GLU A 66 3.69 -3.27 -10.16
N HIS A 67 4.44 -4.35 -9.89
CA HIS A 67 4.38 -5.56 -10.71
C HIS A 67 3.02 -6.25 -10.64
N GLU A 68 2.35 -6.28 -9.47
CA GLU A 68 1.00 -6.83 -9.35
C GLU A 68 -0.01 -6.05 -10.21
N VAL A 69 0.09 -4.71 -10.19
CA VAL A 69 -0.77 -3.85 -11.01
C VAL A 69 -0.49 -4.04 -12.50
N LYS A 70 0.78 -4.21 -12.90
CA LYS A 70 1.16 -4.41 -14.31
C LYS A 70 0.76 -5.79 -14.84
N GLU A 71 0.92 -6.83 -14.03
CA GLU A 71 0.73 -8.23 -14.46
C GLU A 71 -0.70 -8.72 -14.21
N LYS A 72 -1.35 -8.22 -13.16
CA LYS A 72 -2.60 -8.77 -12.61
C LYS A 72 -3.60 -7.66 -12.25
N LEU A 73 -3.68 -6.62 -13.07
CA LEU A 73 -4.55 -5.46 -12.85
C LEU A 73 -5.98 -5.84 -12.44
N SER A 74 -6.58 -6.80 -13.14
CA SER A 74 -7.96 -7.25 -12.86
C SER A 74 -8.12 -7.81 -11.46
N LEU A 75 -7.10 -8.48 -10.89
CA LEU A 75 -7.16 -8.98 -9.52
C LEU A 75 -7.12 -7.82 -8.52
N CYS A 76 -6.23 -6.84 -8.70
CA CYS A 76 -6.16 -5.65 -7.85
C CYS A 76 -7.49 -4.89 -7.85
N VAL A 77 -8.07 -4.67 -9.04
CA VAL A 77 -9.36 -3.99 -9.19
C VAL A 77 -10.50 -4.79 -8.56
N ASN A 78 -10.53 -6.11 -8.76
CA ASN A 78 -11.55 -6.98 -8.16
C ASN A 78 -11.51 -6.94 -6.63
N GLN A 79 -10.32 -6.93 -6.01
CA GLN A 79 -10.19 -6.82 -4.56
C GLN A 79 -10.76 -5.49 -4.04
N ILE A 80 -10.49 -4.38 -4.73
CA ILE A 80 -11.06 -3.07 -4.41
C ILE A 80 -12.60 -3.09 -4.57
N ALA A 81 -13.09 -3.66 -5.67
CA ALA A 81 -14.53 -3.74 -5.96
C ALA A 81 -15.27 -4.56 -4.91
N LEU A 82 -14.74 -5.73 -4.52
CA LEU A 82 -15.32 -6.58 -3.48
C LEU A 82 -15.42 -5.86 -2.13
N PHE A 83 -14.39 -5.11 -1.75
CA PHE A 83 -14.44 -4.29 -0.54
C PHE A 83 -15.54 -3.22 -0.63
N ILE A 84 -15.66 -2.54 -1.77
CA ILE A 84 -16.69 -1.52 -1.99
C ILE A 84 -18.10 -2.12 -1.90
N GLU A 85 -18.33 -3.30 -2.50
CA GLU A 85 -19.63 -3.98 -2.42
C GLU A 85 -19.95 -4.41 -0.98
N ALA A 86 -18.99 -4.97 -0.24
CA ALA A 86 -19.17 -5.31 1.18
C ALA A 86 -19.47 -4.06 2.03
N ALA A 87 -18.79 -2.95 1.77
CA ALA A 87 -19.02 -1.68 2.46
C ALA A 87 -20.42 -1.10 2.15
N LYS A 88 -20.93 -1.24 0.91
CA LYS A 88 -22.30 -0.85 0.55
C LYS A 88 -23.35 -1.63 1.33
N MET A 89 -23.10 -2.91 1.60
CA MET A 89 -23.99 -3.78 2.37
C MET A 89 -23.93 -3.51 3.89
N SER A 90 -23.20 -2.48 4.34
CA SER A 90 -23.03 -2.12 5.76
C SER A 90 -22.42 -3.23 6.63
N ILE A 91 -21.70 -4.16 6.01
CA ILE A 91 -21.02 -5.27 6.71
C ILE A 91 -19.72 -4.79 7.37
N ILE A 92 -19.13 -3.70 6.86
CA ILE A 92 -17.96 -3.06 7.45
C ILE A 92 -18.45 -1.90 8.33
N PRO A 93 -18.17 -1.89 9.65
CA PRO A 93 -18.57 -0.80 10.51
C PRO A 93 -17.90 0.49 10.04
N ILE A 94 -18.71 1.42 9.52
CA ILE A 94 -18.29 2.80 9.36
C ILE A 94 -18.16 3.34 10.77
N ILE A 95 -16.93 3.52 11.26
CA ILE A 95 -16.71 4.26 12.51
C ILE A 95 -17.20 5.68 12.24
N SER A 96 -18.39 6.00 12.77
CA SER A 96 -18.89 7.36 12.86
C SER A 96 -18.05 8.10 13.90
N ASP A 97 -17.46 9.22 13.49
CA ASP A 97 -16.85 10.20 14.41
C ASP A 97 -17.90 10.74 15.40
#